data_AF-A0A4R8UI03-F1
#
_entry.id   AF-A0A4R8UI03-F1
#
_cell.length_a   1.000
_cell.length_b   1.000
_cell.length_c   1.000
_cell.angle_alpha   90.00
_cell.angle_beta   90.00
_cell.angle_gamma   90.00
#
_symmetry.space_group_name_H-M   'P 1'
#
loop_
_entity.id
_entity.type
_entity.pdbx_description
1 polymer ?
#
loop_
_entity_poly.entity_id
_entity_poly.type
_entity_poly.pdbx_seq_one_letter_code
_entity_poly.pdbx_strand_id
1 'polypeptide(L)'
;MSDLHSTATAAQTGPWATRVEPRRKAPKTDEQLFADAEKRMGVLRAKVIANRDRQRMELVDDLYAKYSVEAVADDMSESKRLVTLRAKLGL
;
A
#
# COMPACT_ATOMS: atom_id res chain seq x y z
N MET A 1 21.80 -42.92 65.18
CA MET A 1 20.92 -43.06 64.00
C MET A 1 20.19 -41.74 63.89
N SER A 2 20.71 -40.87 63.03
CA SER A 2 20.33 -39.47 62.95
C SER A 2 19.44 -39.24 61.74
N ASP A 3 18.36 -38.52 62.01
CA ASP A 3 17.94 -37.32 61.28
C ASP A 3 17.40 -37.37 59.84
N LEU A 4 16.15 -36.87 59.78
CA LEU A 4 15.64 -35.85 58.86
C LEU A 4 15.33 -36.27 57.43
N HIS A 5 14.12 -36.79 57.23
CA HIS A 5 13.35 -36.49 56.03
C HIS A 5 12.47 -35.27 56.31
N SER A 6 12.80 -34.11 55.72
CA SER A 6 11.81 -33.08 55.50
C SER A 6 12.17 -32.24 54.28
N THR A 7 11.20 -32.14 53.40
CA THR A 7 11.19 -31.54 52.07
C THR A 7 11.25 -30.01 52.08
N ALA A 8 11.62 -29.46 50.91
CA ALA A 8 11.49 -28.07 50.50
C ALA A 8 12.55 -27.12 51.13
N THR A 9 13.26 -26.27 50.40
CA THR A 9 12.79 -25.38 49.34
C THR A 9 14.01 -24.91 48.55
N ALA A 10 14.13 -25.25 47.27
CA ALA A 10 15.06 -24.54 46.40
C ALA A 10 14.37 -23.24 45.95
N ALA A 11 14.69 -22.15 46.64
CA ALA A 11 14.36 -20.80 46.19
C ALA A 11 15.14 -20.51 44.89
N GLN A 12 14.56 -20.84 43.73
CA GLN A 12 15.00 -20.28 42.46
C GLN A 12 14.14 -19.04 42.15
N THR A 13 14.59 -17.91 42.67
CA THR A 13 14.26 -16.59 42.13
C THR A 13 14.86 -16.48 40.73
N GLY A 14 14.11 -16.91 39.71
CA GLY A 14 14.35 -16.50 38.33
C GLY A 14 14.11 -14.99 38.17
N PRO A 15 14.77 -14.31 37.24
CA PRO A 15 14.56 -12.89 37.03
C PRO A 15 13.10 -12.71 36.66
N TRP A 16 12.38 -11.90 37.44
CA TRP A 16 10.99 -11.55 37.24
C TRP A 16 10.70 -11.33 35.75
N ALA A 17 10.06 -12.32 35.12
CA ALA A 17 9.25 -12.09 33.95
C ALA A 17 8.07 -11.24 34.46
N THR A 18 8.23 -9.92 34.45
CA THR A 18 7.14 -8.99 34.69
C THR A 18 6.05 -9.35 33.69
N ARG A 19 5.02 -10.04 34.16
CA ARG A 19 3.88 -10.43 33.35
C ARG A 19 3.18 -9.13 32.98
N VAL A 20 3.49 -8.60 31.80
CA VAL A 20 2.80 -7.42 31.28
C VAL A 20 1.37 -7.87 30.99
N GLU A 21 0.46 -7.55 31.90
CA GLU A 21 -0.97 -7.75 31.69
C GLU A 21 -1.36 -7.10 30.35
N PRO A 22 -2.04 -7.83 29.43
CA PRO A 22 -2.49 -7.28 28.17
C PRO A 22 -3.47 -6.13 28.41
N ARG A 23 -2.98 -4.90 28.49
CA ARG A 23 -3.85 -3.72 28.59
C ARG A 23 -4.57 -3.54 27.27
N ARG A 24 -5.90 -3.55 27.32
CA ARG A 24 -6.76 -3.19 26.19
C ARG A 24 -6.41 -1.76 25.77
N LYS A 25 -6.16 -1.55 24.47
CA LYS A 25 -5.98 -0.20 23.93
C LYS A 25 -7.24 0.62 24.22
N ALA A 26 -7.05 1.87 24.62
CA ALA A 26 -8.18 2.79 24.77
C ALA A 26 -8.96 2.89 23.44
N PRO A 27 -10.29 3.00 23.49
CA PRO A 27 -11.08 3.30 22.30
C PRO A 27 -10.56 4.55 21.59
N LYS A 28 -10.61 4.56 20.27
CA LYS A 28 -10.24 5.75 19.48
C LYS A 28 -11.23 6.87 19.76
N THR A 29 -10.73 8.11 19.81
CA THR A 29 -11.59 9.29 19.86
C THR A 29 -12.21 9.55 18.50
N ASP A 30 -13.25 10.38 18.45
CA ASP A 30 -13.89 10.78 17.20
C ASP A 30 -12.90 11.51 16.28
N GLU A 31 -11.99 12.34 16.80
CA GLU A 31 -10.95 12.96 15.98
C GLU A 31 -10.00 11.94 15.37
N GLN A 32 -9.64 10.89 16.13
CA GLN A 32 -8.78 9.82 15.63
C GLN A 32 -9.47 9.00 14.53
N LEU A 33 -10.77 8.73 14.69
CA LEU A 33 -11.57 8.04 13.67
C LEU A 33 -11.70 8.89 12.41
N PHE A 34 -11.92 10.19 12.54
CA PHE A 34 -12.00 11.12 11.43
C PHE A 34 -10.67 11.21 10.68
N ALA A 35 -9.55 11.41 11.38
CA ALA A 35 -8.22 11.46 10.77
C ALA A 35 -7.86 10.15 10.04
N ASP A 36 -8.28 9.00 10.58
CA ASP A 36 -8.11 7.70 9.92
C ASP A 36 -8.96 7.60 8.65
N ALA A 37 -10.19 8.12 8.67
CA ALA A 37 -11.06 8.15 7.49
C ALA A 37 -10.48 9.05 6.38
N GLU A 38 -9.95 10.22 6.73
CA GLU A 38 -9.28 11.11 5.77
C GLU A 38 -8.06 10.45 5.12
N LYS A 39 -7.22 9.78 5.92
CA LYS A 39 -6.08 9.01 5.39
C LYS A 39 -6.53 7.93 4.42
N ARG A 40 -7.58 7.17 4.77
CA ARG A 40 -8.14 6.12 3.89
C ARG A 40 -8.67 6.71 2.59
N MET A 41 -9.36 7.85 2.66
CA MET A 41 -9.85 8.55 1.47
C MET A 41 -8.70 9.01 0.58
N GLY A 42 -7.63 9.58 1.15
CA GLY A 42 -6.43 9.98 0.39
C GLY A 42 -5.80 8.81 -0.36
N VAL A 43 -5.62 7.67 0.33
CA VAL A 43 -5.11 6.43 -0.26
C VAL A 43 -6.03 5.93 -1.38
N LEU A 44 -7.35 5.95 -1.17
CA LEU A 44 -8.30 5.48 -2.17
C LEU A 44 -8.29 6.37 -3.41
N ARG A 45 -8.24 7.69 -3.25
CA ARG A 45 -8.11 8.64 -4.37
C ARG A 45 -6.85 8.37 -5.19
N ALA A 46 -5.71 8.19 -4.52
CA ALA A 46 -4.45 7.87 -5.19
C ALA A 46 -4.54 6.56 -5.99
N LYS A 47 -5.16 5.51 -5.43
CA LYS A 47 -5.37 4.23 -6.13
C LYS A 47 -6.27 4.37 -7.35
N VAL A 48 -7.36 5.13 -7.25
CA VAL A 48 -8.28 5.36 -8.37
C VAL A 48 -7.57 6.09 -9.51
N ILE A 49 -6.79 7.13 -9.20
CA ILE A 49 -6.00 7.87 -10.20
C ILE A 49 -5.00 6.95 -10.88
N ALA A 50 -4.22 6.18 -10.10
CA ALA A 50 -3.25 5.24 -10.64
C ALA A 50 -3.90 4.17 -11.54
N ASN A 51 -5.06 3.63 -11.14
CA ASN A 51 -5.79 2.65 -11.94
C ASN A 51 -6.31 3.27 -13.25
N ARG A 52 -6.88 4.48 -13.19
CA ARG A 52 -7.34 5.20 -14.38
C ARG A 52 -6.20 5.46 -15.35
N ASP A 53 -5.05 5.90 -14.84
CA ASP A 53 -3.88 6.20 -15.68
C ASP A 53 -3.31 4.92 -16.30
N ARG A 54 -3.27 3.81 -15.57
CA ARG A 54 -2.93 2.49 -16.12
C ARG A 54 -3.87 2.09 -17.24
N GLN A 55 -5.19 2.15 -17.02
CA GLN A 55 -6.18 1.80 -18.03
C GLN A 55 -6.08 2.67 -19.29
N ARG A 56 -5.75 3.96 -19.11
CA ARG A 56 -5.51 4.86 -20.24
C ARG A 56 -4.29 4.43 -21.06
N MET A 57 -3.19 4.05 -20.40
CA MET A 57 -1.99 3.57 -21.09
C MET A 57 -2.27 2.26 -21.84
N GLU A 58 -2.94 1.30 -21.20
CA GLU A 58 -3.34 0.04 -21.85
C GLU A 58 -4.21 0.30 -23.09
N LEU A 59 -5.20 1.19 -23.01
CA LEU A 59 -6.03 1.57 -24.15
C LEU A 59 -5.21 2.20 -25.29
N VAL A 60 -4.24 3.06 -24.96
CA VAL A 60 -3.37 3.70 -25.96
C VAL A 60 -2.49 2.68 -26.65
N ASP A 61 -1.91 1.74 -25.90
CA ASP A 61 -1.08 0.66 -26.44
C ASP A 61 -1.90 -0.26 -27.36
N ASP A 62 -3.13 -0.62 -26.95
CA ASP A 62 -4.07 -1.39 -27.76
C ASP A 62 -4.42 -0.67 -29.07
N LEU A 63 -4.60 0.66 -29.03
CA LEU A 63 -4.85 1.46 -30.23
C LEU A 63 -3.63 1.46 -31.16
N TYR A 64 -2.41 1.63 -30.63
CA TYR A 64 -1.20 1.54 -31.44
C TYR A 64 -1.07 0.18 -32.13
N ALA A 65 -1.31 -0.91 -31.39
CA ALA A 65 -1.30 -2.27 -31.93
C ALA A 65 -2.37 -2.45 -33.01
N LYS A 66 -3.62 -2.03 -32.75
CA LYS A 66 -4.75 -2.18 -33.67
C LYS A 66 -4.54 -1.46 -34.99
N TYR A 67 -3.98 -0.26 -34.95
CA TYR A 67 -3.76 0.55 -36.15
C TYR A 67 -2.37 0.35 -36.76
N SER A 68 -1.54 -0.57 -36.22
CA SER A 68 -0.15 -0.80 -36.67
C SER A 68 0.66 0.50 -36.77
N VAL A 69 0.38 1.44 -35.88
CA VAL A 69 1.09 2.71 -35.81
C VAL A 69 2.23 2.56 -34.81
N GLU A 70 3.47 2.66 -35.28
CA GLU A 70 4.62 2.74 -34.39
C GLU A 70 4.45 3.90 -33.41
N ALA A 71 4.60 3.59 -32.12
CA ALA A 71 4.56 4.57 -31.04
C ALA A 71 5.53 5.72 -31.36
N VAL A 72 5.03 6.94 -31.24
CA VAL A 72 5.83 8.14 -31.51
C VAL A 72 6.75 8.36 -30.31
N ALA A 73 7.95 7.78 -30.39
CA ALA A 73 8.96 7.77 -29.33
C ALA A 73 9.74 9.09 -29.22
N ASP A 74 9.63 9.99 -30.20
CA ASP A 74 10.27 11.30 -30.13
C ASP A 74 9.67 12.18 -29.04
N ASP A 75 10.55 12.93 -28.37
CA ASP A 75 10.20 14.00 -27.44
C ASP A 75 9.58 15.17 -28.21
N MET A 76 8.32 14.99 -28.58
CA MET A 76 7.51 15.97 -29.28
C MET A 76 6.38 16.44 -28.38
N SER A 77 6.07 17.74 -28.46
CA SER A 77 4.87 18.28 -27.84
C SER A 77 3.61 17.53 -28.30
N GLU A 78 2.62 17.43 -27.41
CA GLU A 78 1.38 16.68 -27.66
C GLU A 78 0.68 17.09 -28.96
N SER A 79 0.67 18.40 -29.27
CA SER A 79 0.13 18.94 -30.53
C SER A 79 0.85 18.40 -31.76
N LYS A 80 2.19 18.29 -31.72
CA LYS A 80 2.98 17.73 -32.83
C LYS A 80 2.71 16.23 -32.97
N ARG A 81 2.65 15.50 -31.85
CA ARG A 81 2.33 14.06 -31.85
C ARG A 81 0.95 13.77 -32.48
N LEU A 82 -0.06 14.58 -32.17
CA LEU A 82 -1.40 14.45 -32.78
C LEU A 82 -1.39 14.70 -34.30
N VAL A 83 -0.64 15.69 -34.78
CA VAL A 83 -0.50 15.97 -36.22
C VAL A 83 0.17 14.81 -36.93
N THR A 84 1.27 14.28 -36.39
CA THR A 84 1.98 13.11 -36.95
C THR A 84 1.06 11.88 -36.99
N LEU A 85 0.29 11.65 -35.93
CA LEU A 85 -0.63 10.52 -35.85
C LEU A 85 -1.74 10.60 -36.92
N ARG A 86 -2.34 11.79 -37.10
CA ARG A 86 -3.34 12.02 -38.16
C ARG A 86 -2.77 11.74 -39.55
N ALA A 87 -1.56 12.23 -39.82
CA ALA A 87 -0.88 11.97 -41.08
C ALA A 87 -0.62 10.47 -41.32
N LYS A 88 -0.17 9.71 -40.30
CA LYS A 88 0.03 8.25 -40.40
C LYS A 88 -1.28 7.48 -40.68
N LEU A 89 -2.40 8.00 -40.20
CA LEU A 89 -3.74 7.40 -40.36
C LEU A 89 -4.48 7.88 -41.62
N GLY A 90 -3.92 8.84 -42.38
CA GLY A 90 -4.58 9.43 -43.54
C GLY A 90 -5.81 10.28 -43.22
N LEU A 91 -5.86 10.87 -42.02
CA LEU A 91 -6.93 11.73 -41.50
C LEU A 91 -6.58 13.23 -41.55
#